data_AF-A0A412Q7V9-F1
#
_entry.id   AF-A0A412Q7V9-F1
#
_cell.length_a   1.000
_cell.length_b   1.000
_cell.length_c   1.000
_cell.angle_alpha   90.00
_cell.angle_beta   90.00
_cell.angle_gamma   90.00
#
_symmetry.space_group_name_H-M   'P 1'
#
loop_
_entity.id
_entity.type
_entity.pdbx_description
1 polymer ?
#
loop_
_entity_poly.entity_id
_entity_poly.type
_entity_poly.pdbx_seq_one_letter_code
_entity_poly.pdbx_strand_id
1 'polypeptide(L)'
;MLLGGLIGINDSWLRYNGQPQNLDDLNKVGVYQCGDLTEIGKPSLNDGYGIVLCLSNWANPSQNKGCWTFELMFSTQHNLFTRLRINDGNWSSWVKITTTAI
;
A
#
# COMPACT_ATOMS: atom_id res chain seq x y z
N MET A 1 -12.66 27.59 18.09
CA MET A 1 -12.93 26.14 17.99
C MET A 1 -12.22 25.65 16.73
N LEU A 2 -11.47 24.54 16.87
CA LEU A 2 -10.27 24.20 16.10
C LEU A 2 -10.42 24.08 14.58
N LEU A 3 -9.36 24.55 13.91
CA LEU A 3 -8.93 24.34 12.52
C LEU A 3 -8.68 22.84 12.14
N GLY A 4 -9.24 21.89 12.88
CA GLY A 4 -8.97 20.45 12.74
C GLY A 4 -9.90 19.72 11.78
N GLY A 5 -11.04 20.32 11.40
CA GLY A 5 -12.02 19.71 10.49
C GLY A 5 -11.61 19.71 9.01
N LEU A 6 -10.58 20.48 8.64
CA LEU A 6 -10.11 20.61 7.25
C LEU A 6 -8.97 19.63 6.89
N ILE A 7 -8.63 18.70 7.79
CA ILE A 7 -7.57 17.71 7.53
C ILE A 7 -8.10 16.53 6.69
N GLY A 8 -9.42 16.25 6.72
CA GLY A 8 -10.02 15.10 6.03
C GLY A 8 -10.25 15.27 4.52
N ILE A 9 -10.30 16.50 3.99
CA ILE A 9 -10.49 16.74 2.54
C ILE A 9 -9.22 16.34 1.75
N ASN A 10 -8.07 16.34 2.42
CA ASN A 10 -6.78 16.08 1.81
C ASN A 10 -6.46 14.60 1.63
N ASP A 11 -7.02 13.71 2.46
CA ASP A 11 -6.70 12.27 2.42
C ASP A 11 -7.45 11.51 1.30
N SER A 12 -8.24 12.22 0.49
CA SER A 12 -9.03 11.66 -0.63
C SER A 12 -8.25 11.60 -1.96
N TRP A 13 -7.04 12.16 -2.01
CA TRP A 13 -6.19 12.16 -3.20
C TRP A 13 -5.02 11.20 -3.00
N LEU A 14 -4.67 10.45 -4.05
CA LEU A 14 -3.44 9.66 -4.07
C LEU A 14 -2.25 10.61 -3.84
N ARG A 15 -1.61 10.52 -2.67
CA ARG A 15 -0.44 11.33 -2.29
C ARG A 15 0.78 10.46 -2.18
N TYR A 16 1.94 11.03 -2.51
CA TYR A 16 3.21 10.41 -2.18
C TYR A 16 3.44 10.52 -0.67
N ASN A 17 3.51 9.37 0.00
CA ASN A 17 3.61 9.25 1.45
C ASN A 17 5.03 8.84 1.92
N GLY A 18 6.01 8.82 1.01
CA GLY A 18 7.41 8.52 1.33
C GLY A 18 7.78 7.04 1.25
N GLN A 19 8.84 6.67 1.97
CA GLN A 19 9.37 5.31 2.03
C GLN A 19 9.14 4.73 3.44
N PRO A 20 8.18 3.80 3.63
CA PRO A 20 7.92 3.16 4.91
C PRO A 20 9.02 2.14 5.22
N GLN A 21 9.23 1.82 6.51
CA GLN A 21 10.11 0.71 6.90
C GLN A 21 9.43 -0.66 6.84
N ASN A 22 8.10 -0.67 6.86
CA ASN A 22 7.28 -1.87 6.87
C ASN A 22 6.02 -1.61 6.05
N LEU A 23 5.83 -2.39 4.99
CA LEU A 23 4.64 -2.28 4.16
C LEU A 23 3.40 -2.80 4.89
N ASP A 24 3.54 -3.65 5.91
CA ASP A 24 2.39 -4.14 6.68
C ASP A 24 1.72 -3.04 7.52
N ASP A 25 2.47 -1.97 7.84
CA ASP A 25 2.03 -0.84 8.64
C ASP A 25 1.29 0.23 7.82
N LEU A 26 1.16 0.04 6.51
CA LEU A 26 0.45 0.99 5.65
C LEU A 26 -1.03 1.05 6.02
N ASN A 27 -1.47 2.25 6.41
CA ASN A 27 -2.81 2.52 6.91
C ASN A 27 -3.43 3.78 6.29
N LYS A 28 -2.89 4.25 5.16
CA LYS A 28 -3.40 5.39 4.41
C LYS A 28 -3.37 5.11 2.92
N VAL A 29 -4.37 5.64 2.22
CA VAL A 29 -4.39 5.65 0.76
C VAL A 29 -3.23 6.52 0.26
N GLY A 30 -2.53 6.05 -0.77
CA GLY A 30 -1.43 6.81 -1.37
C GLY A 30 -0.43 5.98 -2.16
N VAL A 31 0.68 6.64 -2.47
CA VAL A 31 1.82 6.12 -3.22
C VAL A 31 3.02 6.08 -2.28
N TYR A 32 3.67 4.94 -2.19
CA TYR A 32 4.82 4.70 -1.33
C TYR A 32 5.99 4.23 -2.18
N GLN A 33 7.19 4.66 -1.83
CA GLN A 33 8.40 4.04 -2.36
C GLN A 33 8.64 2.72 -1.62
N CYS A 34 8.98 1.66 -2.35
CA CYS A 34 9.47 0.41 -1.77
C CYS A 34 10.99 0.33 -1.96
N GLY A 35 11.72 0.18 -0.86
CA GLY A 35 13.16 0.09 -0.79
C GLY A 35 13.73 -1.34 -0.88
N ASP A 36 15.04 -1.43 -1.03
CA ASP A 36 15.75 -2.64 -1.46
C ASP A 36 15.64 -3.82 -0.51
N LEU A 37 15.97 -3.68 0.79
CA LEU A 37 16.43 -4.85 1.57
C LEU A 37 15.98 -4.94 3.02
N THR A 38 15.47 -3.86 3.63
CA THR A 38 15.05 -3.88 5.06
C THR A 38 13.54 -3.76 5.25
N GLU A 39 12.78 -3.62 4.17
CA GLU A 39 11.34 -3.44 4.27
C GLU A 39 10.64 -4.75 4.57
N ILE A 40 10.00 -4.78 5.75
CA ILE A 40 9.12 -5.87 6.18
C ILE A 40 7.85 -5.83 5.32
N GLY A 41 7.28 -7.01 5.05
CA GLY A 41 6.01 -7.10 4.33
C GLY A 41 6.11 -6.92 2.81
N LYS A 42 7.30 -6.97 2.20
CA LYS A 42 7.47 -6.93 0.73
C LYS A 42 7.32 -8.31 0.08
N PRO A 43 6.94 -8.41 -1.22
CA PRO A 43 6.66 -9.69 -1.90
C PRO A 43 7.83 -10.67 -1.96
N SER A 44 9.05 -10.18 -2.12
CA SER A 44 10.28 -10.98 -2.08
C SER A 44 11.49 -10.10 -1.76
N LEU A 45 12.48 -10.69 -1.10
CA LEU A 45 13.78 -10.05 -0.89
C LEU A 45 14.46 -9.70 -2.21
N ASN A 46 14.24 -10.51 -3.25
CA ASN A 46 14.93 -10.38 -4.52
C ASN A 46 14.20 -9.51 -5.54
N ASP A 47 13.00 -8.99 -5.27
CA ASP A 47 12.23 -8.21 -6.25
C ASP A 47 12.60 -6.71 -6.30
N GLY A 48 13.69 -6.31 -5.62
CA GLY A 48 14.29 -4.98 -5.72
C GLY A 48 13.43 -3.82 -5.21
N TYR A 49 13.76 -2.61 -5.68
CA TYR A 49 13.04 -1.38 -5.40
C TYR A 49 11.71 -1.32 -6.16
N GLY A 50 10.82 -0.42 -5.75
CA GLY A 50 9.57 -0.21 -6.47
C GLY A 50 8.73 0.94 -5.95
N ILE A 51 7.49 0.95 -6.41
CA ILE A 51 6.43 1.84 -5.94
C ILE A 51 5.23 0.97 -5.54
N VAL A 52 4.65 1.25 -4.38
CA VAL A 52 3.44 0.61 -3.86
C VAL A 52 2.30 1.62 -3.89
N LEU A 53 1.23 1.28 -4.60
CA LEU A 53 -0.05 1.98 -4.51
C LEU A 53 -0.89 1.32 -3.43
N CYS A 54 -1.24 2.07 -2.39
CA CYS A 54 -2.17 1.65 -1.36
C CYS A 54 -3.54 2.28 -1.63
N LEU A 55 -4.55 1.43 -1.84
CA LEU A 55 -5.91 1.80 -2.19
C LEU A 55 -6.86 1.27 -1.14
N SER A 56 -7.92 2.01 -0.82
CA SER A 56 -8.91 1.58 0.15
C SER A 56 -10.26 2.24 -0.11
N ASN A 57 -11.35 1.61 0.33
CA ASN A 57 -12.66 2.26 0.44
C ASN A 57 -12.76 3.27 1.58
N TRP A 58 -11.70 3.45 2.38
CA TRP A 58 -11.62 4.44 3.45
C TRP A 58 -10.25 5.14 3.43
N ALA A 59 -10.21 6.42 3.80
CA ALA A 59 -8.95 7.16 3.87
C ALA A 59 -7.98 6.58 4.93
N ASN A 60 -8.52 6.08 6.05
CA ASN A 60 -7.78 5.47 7.16
C ASN A 60 -8.37 4.09 7.48
N PRO A 61 -8.01 3.03 6.74
CA PRO A 61 -8.68 1.75 6.82
C PRO A 61 -8.49 0.98 8.13
N SER A 62 -7.49 1.25 8.99
CA SER A 62 -7.14 0.33 10.09
C SER A 62 -8.17 0.17 11.24
N GLN A 63 -9.36 0.79 11.18
CA GLN A 63 -10.27 0.88 12.32
C GLN A 63 -11.75 0.56 12.05
N ASN A 64 -12.15 0.30 10.80
CA ASN A 64 -13.57 0.19 10.44
C ASN A 64 -13.96 -1.20 9.90
N LYS A 65 -15.01 -1.82 10.46
CA LYS A 65 -15.57 -3.07 9.94
C LYS A 65 -16.07 -2.87 8.49
N GLY A 66 -15.67 -3.76 7.59
CA GLY A 66 -15.95 -3.69 6.16
C GLY A 66 -14.97 -2.83 5.35
N CYS A 67 -13.89 -2.33 5.95
CA CYS A 67 -12.83 -1.71 5.18
C CYS A 67 -11.99 -2.78 4.45
N TRP A 68 -11.46 -2.40 3.31
CA TRP A 68 -10.44 -3.17 2.62
C TRP A 68 -9.28 -2.25 2.26
N THR A 69 -8.06 -2.78 2.34
CA THR A 69 -6.84 -2.12 1.88
C THR A 69 -6.19 -3.02 0.84
N PHE A 70 -5.99 -2.50 -0.35
CA PHE A 70 -5.39 -3.20 -1.47
C PHE A 70 -4.05 -2.55 -1.80
N GLU A 71 -3.03 -3.36 -2.01
CA GLU A 71 -1.73 -2.89 -2.45
C GLU A 71 -1.41 -3.42 -3.85
N LEU A 72 -0.86 -2.54 -4.68
CA LEU A 72 -0.31 -2.86 -6.00
C LEU A 72 1.13 -2.37 -6.06
N MET A 73 2.08 -3.28 -6.19
CA MET A 73 3.50 -2.98 -6.26
C MET A 73 4.05 -3.11 -7.68
N PHE A 74 4.67 -2.04 -8.18
CA PHE A 74 5.48 -2.04 -9.39
C PHE A 74 6.95 -2.17 -8.99
N SER A 75 7.58 -3.28 -9.35
CA SER A 75 9.00 -3.51 -9.11
C SER A 75 9.86 -3.00 -10.27
N THR A 76 11.08 -2.53 -9.97
CA THR A 76 12.10 -2.19 -10.97
C THR A 76 12.56 -3.39 -11.80
N GLN A 77 12.19 -4.62 -11.41
CA GLN A 77 12.47 -5.86 -12.15
C GLN A 77 11.33 -6.27 -13.09
N HIS A 78 10.45 -5.32 -13.43
CA HIS A 78 9.30 -5.53 -14.31
C HIS A 78 8.28 -6.55 -13.77
N ASN A 79 8.26 -6.74 -12.46
CA ASN A 79 7.27 -7.56 -11.78
C ASN A 79 6.15 -6.68 -11.22
N LEU A 80 4.92 -7.20 -11.25
CA LEU A 80 3.74 -6.58 -10.65
C LEU A 80 3.20 -7.51 -9.56
N PHE A 81 2.95 -6.98 -8.37
CA PHE A 81 2.43 -7.75 -7.25
C PHE A 81 1.21 -7.11 -6.65
N THR A 82 0.35 -7.92 -6.04
CA THR A 82 -0.80 -7.44 -5.29
C THR A 82 -1.05 -8.23 -4.01
N ARG A 83 -1.64 -7.58 -3.02
CA ARG A 83 -2.20 -8.20 -1.81
C ARG A 83 -3.38 -7.41 -1.27
N LEU A 84 -4.12 -8.03 -0.37
CA LEU A 84 -5.32 -7.48 0.25
C LEU A 84 -5.27 -7.68 1.77
N ARG A 85 -5.74 -6.67 2.49
CA ARG A 85 -6.14 -6.77 3.90
C ARG A 85 -7.59 -6.32 4.03
N ILE A 86 -8.37 -7.03 4.84
CA ILE A 86 -9.76 -6.66 5.18
C ILE A 86 -9.81 -6.38 6.69
N ASN A 87 -10.42 -5.28 7.10
CA ASN A 87 -10.44 -4.82 8.50
C ASN A 87 -9.02 -4.61 9.07
N ASP A 88 -8.85 -4.92 10.36
CA ASP A 88 -7.57 -5.00 11.08
C ASP A 88 -6.92 -6.40 10.96
N GLY A 89 -7.39 -7.22 10.02
CA GLY A 89 -6.91 -8.57 9.82
C GLY A 89 -5.46 -8.63 9.31
N ASN A 90 -4.96 -9.85 9.15
CA ASN A 90 -3.65 -10.06 8.55
C ASN A 90 -3.67 -9.71 7.05
N TRP A 91 -2.54 -9.23 6.55
CA TRP A 91 -2.32 -9.13 5.10
C TRP A 91 -2.35 -10.50 4.46
N SER A 92 -2.97 -10.61 3.29
CA SER A 92 -2.77 -11.77 2.43
C SER A 92 -1.31 -11.84 1.98
N SER A 93 -0.86 -13.03 1.62
CA SER A 93 0.39 -13.17 0.87
C SER A 93 0.34 -12.34 -0.41
N TRP A 94 1.50 -11.85 -0.84
CA TRP A 94 1.63 -11.23 -2.13
C TRP A 94 1.41 -12.24 -3.26
N VAL A 95 0.69 -11.81 -4.29
CA VAL A 95 0.44 -12.55 -5.51
C VAL A 95 1.08 -11.80 -6.67
N LYS A 96 1.92 -12.47 -7.43
CA LYS A 96 2.51 -11.93 -8.66
C LYS A 96 1.46 -11.93 -9.77
N ILE A 97 1.27 -10.79 -10.43
CA ILE A 97 0.43 -10.67 -11.62
C ILE A 97 1.31 -11.02 -12.83
N THR A 98 0.99 -12.14 -13.47
CA THR A 98 1.65 -12.54 -14.72
C THR A 98 0.99 -11.79 -15.87
N THR A 99 1.74 -10.92 -16.53
CA THR A 99 1.31 -10.30 -17.78
C THR A 99 1.87 -11.10 -18.95
N THR A 100 1.05 -11.32 -19.96
CA THR A 100 1.52 -11.77 -21.27
C THR A 100 1.73 -10.53 -22.12
N ALA A 101 2.90 -10.37 -22.73
CA ALA A 101 3.09 -9.31 -23.72
C ALA A 101 2.06 -9.51 -24.85
N ILE A 102 1.35 -8.45 -25.20
CA ILE A 102 0.39 -8.42 -26.33
C ILE A 102 1.17 -8.02 -27.59
#